data_AF-A0A1H1AZX6-F1
#
_entry.id   AF-A0A1H1AZX6-F1
#
_cell.length_a   1.000
_cell.length_b   1.000
_cell.length_c   1.000
_cell.angle_alpha   90.00
_cell.angle_beta   90.00
_cell.angle_gamma   90.00
#
_symmetry.space_group_name_H-M   'P 1'
#
loop_
_entity.id
_entity.type
_entity.pdbx_description
1 polymer ?
#
loop_
_entity_poly.entity_id
_entity_poly.type
_entity_poly.pdbx_seq_one_letter_code
_entity_poly.pdbx_strand_id
1 'polypeptide(L)'
;METEATGDPHDCSSGELLSRLLAADDIDGAIDAELMSFAPCPACDPIVVARVAAEQKRLATAWAARDRYLARKARLARRAEEREARRASSLPERKSALPAAAAAILARAKAKAAERTKR
;
A
#
# COMPACT_ATOMS: atom_id res chain seq x y z
N MET A 1 29.84 -14.35 56.64
CA MET A 1 29.89 -13.71 55.30
C MET A 1 28.53 -13.96 54.68
N GLU A 2 27.61 -13.05 54.95
CA GLU A 2 26.23 -13.08 54.51
C GLU A 2 26.21 -12.62 53.04
N THR A 3 25.66 -13.44 52.15
CA THR A 3 25.38 -13.04 50.78
C THR A 3 23.95 -12.53 50.73
N GLU A 4 23.77 -11.26 51.07
CA GLU A 4 22.57 -10.51 50.75
C GLU A 4 22.58 -10.22 49.24
N ALA A 5 21.96 -11.12 48.47
CA ALA A 5 21.52 -10.80 47.12
C ALA A 5 20.21 -10.03 47.25
N THR A 6 20.31 -8.72 47.38
CA THR A 6 19.21 -7.79 47.28
C THR A 6 18.63 -7.93 45.87
N GLY A 7 17.55 -8.69 45.75
CA GLY A 7 16.80 -8.83 44.51
C GLY A 7 16.22 -7.49 44.11
N ASP A 8 16.71 -6.93 43.00
CA ASP A 8 15.97 -5.92 42.27
C ASP A 8 14.57 -6.50 41.95
N PRO A 9 13.48 -5.73 42.11
CA PRO A 9 12.16 -6.16 41.69
C PRO A 9 12.11 -6.11 40.16
N HIS A 10 12.68 -7.12 39.52
CA HIS A 10 12.55 -7.30 38.07
C HIS A 10 11.09 -7.64 37.78
N ASP A 11 10.36 -6.66 37.24
CA ASP A 11 8.97 -6.83 36.84
C ASP A 11 8.89 -7.66 35.55
N CYS A 12 8.95 -8.98 35.70
CA CYS A 12 8.76 -9.93 34.61
C CYS A 12 7.27 -10.08 34.22
N SER A 13 6.35 -9.39 34.91
CA SER A 13 4.90 -9.57 34.74
C SER A 13 4.44 -9.20 33.33
N SER A 14 5.07 -8.20 32.70
CA SER A 14 4.81 -7.82 31.31
C SER A 14 5.08 -8.97 30.34
N GLY A 15 6.19 -9.71 30.52
CA GLY A 15 6.51 -10.87 29.69
C GLY A 15 5.49 -12.00 29.86
N GLU A 16 5.07 -12.26 31.10
CA GLU A 16 4.06 -13.28 31.41
C GLU A 16 2.68 -12.92 30.85
N LEU A 17 2.28 -11.64 30.96
CA LEU A 17 1.05 -11.12 30.36
C LEU A 17 1.06 -11.33 28.84
N LEU A 18 2.14 -10.93 28.17
CA LEU A 18 2.29 -11.13 26.73
C LEU A 18 2.23 -12.62 26.38
N SER A 19 2.94 -13.49 27.10
CA SER A 19 2.90 -14.94 26.86
C SER A 19 1.49 -15.52 26.98
N ARG A 20 0.68 -15.05 27.95
CA ARG A 20 -0.72 -15.46 28.10
C ARG A 20 -1.60 -14.98 26.94
N LEU A 21 -1.48 -13.72 26.53
CA LEU A 21 -2.22 -13.17 25.39
C LEU A 21 -1.88 -13.93 24.10
N LEU A 22 -0.59 -14.20 23.87
CA LEU A 22 -0.10 -15.03 22.76
C LEU A 22 -0.53 -16.51 22.86
N ALA A 23 -0.83 -17.01 24.07
CA ALA A 23 -1.40 -18.34 24.26
C ALA A 23 -2.88 -18.41 23.94
N ALA A 24 -3.59 -17.30 24.12
CA ALA A 24 -4.99 -17.14 23.75
C ALA A 24 -5.19 -16.75 22.27
N ASP A 25 -4.10 -16.62 21.49
CA ASP A 25 -4.10 -16.07 20.13
C ASP A 25 -4.67 -14.64 20.04
N ASP A 26 -4.65 -13.91 21.17
CA ASP A 26 -5.07 -12.51 21.26
C ASP A 26 -3.89 -11.59 20.90
N ILE A 27 -3.64 -11.50 19.60
CA ILE A 27 -2.54 -10.69 19.06
C ILE A 27 -2.80 -9.20 19.25
N ASP A 28 -4.05 -8.75 19.10
CA ASP A 28 -4.42 -7.35 19.26
C ASP A 28 -4.22 -6.90 20.72
N GLY A 29 -4.70 -7.68 21.69
CA GLY A 29 -4.44 -7.42 23.10
C GLY A 29 -2.94 -7.44 23.44
N ALA A 30 -2.15 -8.30 22.80
CA ALA A 30 -0.71 -8.31 22.97
C ALA A 30 -0.05 -7.03 22.40
N ILE A 31 -0.47 -6.56 21.22
CA ILE A 31 0.01 -5.31 20.64
C ILE A 31 -0.33 -4.11 21.54
N ASP A 32 -1.55 -4.07 22.08
CA ASP A 32 -1.98 -3.04 23.03
C ASP A 32 -1.15 -3.09 24.33
N ALA A 33 -0.72 -4.27 24.75
CA ALA A 33 0.24 -4.49 25.85
C ALA A 33 1.71 -4.27 25.44
N GLU A 34 1.95 -3.51 24.37
CA GLU A 34 3.27 -3.13 23.86
C GLU A 34 4.17 -4.29 23.41
N LEU A 35 3.59 -5.35 22.85
CA LEU A 35 4.32 -6.53 22.35
C LEU A 35 5.58 -6.19 21.54
N MET A 36 5.51 -5.19 20.66
CA MET A 36 6.63 -4.82 19.78
C MET A 36 7.74 -4.02 20.45
N SER A 37 7.45 -3.40 21.61
CA SER A 37 8.42 -2.61 22.40
C SER A 37 8.98 -3.41 23.58
N PHE A 38 8.43 -4.59 23.87
CA PHE A 38 8.88 -5.43 24.97
C PHE A 38 10.36 -5.81 24.83
N ALA A 39 11.14 -5.44 25.85
CA ALA A 39 12.54 -5.80 26.00
C ALA A 39 12.71 -6.79 27.15
N PRO A 40 13.28 -7.99 26.91
CA PRO A 40 13.46 -8.99 27.95
C PRO A 40 14.54 -8.57 28.95
N CYS A 41 14.31 -8.89 30.22
CA CYS A 41 15.25 -8.75 31.30
C CYS A 41 16.06 -10.06 31.52
N PRO A 42 17.26 -10.02 32.12
CA PRO A 42 18.04 -11.23 32.40
C PRO A 42 17.37 -12.24 33.34
N ALA A 43 16.44 -11.78 34.19
CA ALA A 43 15.68 -12.61 35.12
C ALA A 43 14.40 -13.21 34.52
N CYS A 44 14.03 -12.79 33.32
CA CYS A 44 12.80 -13.20 32.65
C CYS A 44 12.92 -14.67 32.19
N ASP A 45 11.84 -15.44 32.27
CA ASP A 45 11.83 -16.85 31.83
C ASP A 45 12.26 -16.95 30.35
N PRO A 46 13.36 -17.68 30.02
CA PRO A 46 13.84 -17.83 28.66
C PRO A 46 12.78 -18.37 27.67
N ILE A 47 11.84 -19.20 28.14
CA ILE A 47 10.76 -19.75 27.31
C ILE A 47 9.78 -18.65 26.91
N VAL A 48 9.38 -17.82 27.88
CA VAL A 48 8.52 -16.65 27.66
C VAL A 48 9.19 -15.68 26.68
N VAL A 49 10.46 -15.36 26.93
CA VAL A 49 11.25 -14.46 26.06
C VAL A 49 11.33 -15.01 24.64
N ALA A 50 11.63 -16.29 24.47
CA ALA A 50 11.72 -16.91 23.15
C ALA A 50 10.38 -16.87 22.39
N ARG A 51 9.27 -17.11 23.09
CA ARG A 51 7.92 -17.04 22.50
C ARG A 51 7.57 -15.64 22.02
N VAL A 52 7.79 -14.63 22.88
CA VAL A 52 7.53 -13.23 22.55
C VAL A 52 8.40 -12.77 21.38
N ALA A 53 9.69 -13.10 21.39
CA ALA A 53 10.63 -12.76 20.31
C ALA A 53 10.25 -13.41 18.97
N ALA A 54 9.78 -14.67 19.00
CA ALA A 54 9.30 -15.35 17.80
C ALA A 54 8.10 -14.62 17.18
N GLU A 55 7.16 -14.17 18.01
CA GLU A 55 5.97 -13.46 17.52
C GLU A 55 6.30 -12.05 17.02
N GLN A 56 7.15 -11.29 17.73
CA GLN A 56 7.65 -9.99 17.24
C GLN A 56 8.27 -10.13 15.85
N LYS A 57 9.08 -11.17 15.63
CA LYS A 57 9.69 -11.46 14.31
C LYS A 57 8.64 -11.78 13.25
N ARG A 58 7.61 -12.56 13.60
CA ARG A 58 6.51 -12.91 12.69
C ARG A 58 5.76 -11.66 12.24
N LEU A 59 5.39 -10.79 13.17
CA LEU A 59 4.69 -9.54 12.91
C LEU A 59 5.53 -8.56 12.09
N ALA A 60 6.80 -8.35 12.47
CA ALA A 60 7.71 -7.50 11.70
C ALA A 60 7.85 -7.95 10.24
N THR A 61 7.90 -9.28 10.01
CA THR A 61 7.95 -9.85 8.66
C THR A 61 6.67 -9.58 7.88
N ALA A 62 5.50 -9.73 8.53
CA ALA A 62 4.20 -9.47 7.93
C ALA A 62 4.04 -7.97 7.56
N TRP A 63 4.44 -7.06 8.45
CA TRP A 63 4.42 -5.62 8.18
C TRP A 63 5.34 -5.24 7.02
N ALA A 64 6.57 -5.75 7.00
CA ALA A 64 7.49 -5.51 5.88
C ALA A 64 6.91 -6.03 4.55
N ALA A 65 6.19 -7.16 4.56
CA ALA A 65 5.51 -7.68 3.37
C ALA A 65 4.37 -6.76 2.92
N ARG A 66 3.55 -6.28 3.86
CA ARG A 66 2.49 -5.31 3.60
C ARG A 66 3.06 -4.02 2.99
N ASP A 67 4.15 -3.50 3.53
CA ASP A 67 4.76 -2.27 3.03
C ASP A 67 5.30 -2.44 1.60
N ARG A 68 5.94 -3.57 1.29
CA ARG A 68 6.35 -3.89 -0.09
C ARG A 68 5.16 -3.93 -1.05
N TYR A 69 4.05 -4.52 -0.61
CA TYR A 69 2.82 -4.57 -1.39
C TYR A 69 2.26 -3.16 -1.66
N LEU A 70 2.14 -2.33 -0.61
CA LEU A 70 1.66 -0.95 -0.74
C LEU A 70 2.57 -0.11 -1.64
N ALA A 71 3.89 -0.23 -1.49
CA ALA A 71 4.86 0.45 -2.34
C ALA A 71 4.71 0.03 -3.81
N ARG A 72 4.51 -1.28 -4.08
CA ARG A 72 4.23 -1.78 -5.44
C ARG A 72 2.93 -1.21 -5.98
N LYS A 73 1.86 -1.20 -5.18
CA LYS A 73 0.54 -0.66 -5.56
C LYS A 73 0.67 0.82 -5.95
N ALA A 74 1.36 1.62 -5.16
CA ALA A 74 1.61 3.04 -5.45
C ALA A 74 2.38 3.24 -6.77
N ARG A 75 3.41 2.42 -7.03
CA ARG A 75 4.14 2.49 -8.32
C ARG A 75 3.25 2.16 -9.52
N LEU A 76 2.39 1.16 -9.40
CA LEU A 76 1.47 0.78 -10.47
C LEU A 76 0.40 1.83 -10.71
N ALA A 77 -0.13 2.46 -9.65
CA ALA A 77 -1.07 3.57 -9.75
C ALA A 77 -0.47 4.74 -10.54
N ARG A 78 0.75 5.18 -10.19
CA ARG A 78 1.46 6.23 -10.95
C ARG A 78 1.65 5.90 -12.42
N ARG A 79 2.02 4.65 -12.74
CA ARG A 79 2.15 4.21 -14.14
C ARG A 79 0.81 4.15 -14.86
N ALA A 80 -0.28 3.87 -14.16
CA ALA A 80 -1.61 3.88 -14.75
C ALA A 80 -2.07 5.30 -15.05
N GLU A 81 -1.85 6.22 -14.12
CA GLU A 81 -2.10 7.66 -14.28
C GLU A 81 -1.29 8.25 -15.45
N GLU A 82 0.01 7.94 -15.54
CA GLU A 82 0.85 8.41 -16.65
C GLU A 82 0.34 7.92 -18.01
N ARG A 83 -0.05 6.63 -18.10
CA ARG A 83 -0.61 6.08 -19.33
C ARG A 83 -1.95 6.72 -19.68
N GLU A 84 -2.79 6.99 -18.69
CA GLU A 84 -4.05 7.68 -18.90
C GLU A 84 -3.83 9.10 -19.38
N ALA A 85 -2.92 9.84 -18.77
CA ALA A 85 -2.55 11.19 -19.20
C ALA A 85 -2.02 11.20 -20.64
N ARG A 86 -1.18 10.21 -21.02
CA ARG A 86 -0.70 10.04 -22.40
C ARG A 86 -1.85 9.75 -23.38
N ARG A 87 -2.84 8.94 -22.98
CA ARG A 87 -4.02 8.67 -23.82
C ARG A 87 -4.89 9.91 -24.00
N ALA A 88 -5.11 10.66 -22.94
CA ALA A 88 -5.88 11.89 -22.97
C ALA A 88 -5.20 12.96 -23.84
N SER A 89 -3.87 13.09 -23.77
CA SER A 89 -3.12 14.04 -24.59
C SER A 89 -2.94 13.59 -26.04
N SER A 90 -2.99 12.29 -26.31
CA SER A 90 -2.87 11.72 -27.67
C SER A 90 -4.20 11.58 -28.41
N LEU A 91 -5.32 12.14 -27.90
CA LEU A 91 -6.57 12.17 -28.66
C LEU A 91 -6.31 12.86 -30.00
N PRO A 92 -6.45 12.14 -31.13
CA PRO A 92 -6.17 12.74 -32.42
C PRO A 92 -7.15 13.88 -32.61
N GLU A 93 -6.63 15.10 -32.68
CA GLU A 93 -7.35 16.22 -33.25
C GLU A 93 -7.84 15.73 -34.61
N ARG A 94 -9.16 15.64 -34.78
CA ARG A 94 -9.78 15.12 -36.01
C ARG A 94 -9.44 16.09 -37.13
N LYS A 95 -8.23 15.95 -37.70
CA LYS A 95 -7.85 16.64 -38.91
C LYS A 95 -8.84 16.17 -39.95
N SER A 96 -9.62 17.11 -40.48
CA SER A 96 -10.55 16.81 -41.56
C SER A 96 -9.77 16.09 -42.66
N ALA A 97 -10.25 14.91 -43.06
CA ALA A 97 -9.59 14.10 -44.08
C ALA A 97 -9.44 14.82 -45.43
N LEU A 98 -10.17 15.93 -45.62
CA LEU A 98 -10.10 16.80 -46.78
C LEU A 98 -9.42 18.13 -46.46
N PRO A 99 -8.46 18.60 -47.28
CA PRO A 99 -7.98 19.97 -47.24
C PRO A 99 -9.13 20.97 -47.42
N ALA A 100 -9.09 22.10 -46.71
CA ALA A 100 -10.15 23.11 -46.72
C ALA A 100 -10.53 23.59 -48.14
N ALA A 101 -9.55 23.68 -49.04
CA ALA A 101 -9.76 24.03 -50.45
C ALA A 101 -10.65 23.01 -51.18
N ALA A 102 -10.44 21.71 -50.95
CA ALA A 102 -11.25 20.65 -51.57
C ALA A 102 -12.68 20.63 -51.01
N ALA A 103 -12.84 20.89 -49.71
CA ALA A 103 -14.16 20.99 -49.08
C ALA A 103 -14.97 22.16 -49.66
N ALA A 104 -14.32 23.30 -49.89
CA ALA A 104 -14.95 24.47 -50.50
C ALA A 104 -15.38 24.21 -51.96
N ILE A 105 -14.59 23.47 -52.73
CA ILE A 105 -14.94 23.09 -54.11
C ILE A 105 -16.16 22.17 -54.12
N LEU A 106 -16.19 21.15 -53.25
CA LEU A 106 -17.33 20.24 -53.13
C LEU A 106 -18.61 20.96 -52.69
N ALA A 107 -18.51 21.90 -51.74
CA ALA A 107 -19.67 22.69 -51.29
C ALA A 107 -20.27 23.52 -52.44
N ARG A 108 -19.42 24.18 -53.24
CA ARG A 108 -19.86 24.93 -54.43
C ARG A 108 -20.47 24.03 -55.50
N ALA A 109 -19.87 22.86 -55.72
CA ALA A 109 -20.40 21.87 -56.67
C ALA A 109 -21.78 21.36 -56.23
N LYS A 110 -21.97 21.10 -54.93
CA LYS A 110 -23.24 20.65 -54.35
C LYS A 110 -24.34 21.72 -54.46
N ALA A 111 -24.01 22.98 -54.24
CA ALA A 111 -24.95 24.10 -54.42
C ALA A 111 -25.41 24.24 -55.88
N LYS A 112 -24.47 24.19 -56.85
CA LYS A 112 -24.80 24.22 -58.28
C LYS A 112 -25.66 23.02 -58.70
N ALA A 113 -25.40 21.83 -58.16
CA ALA A 113 -26.20 20.65 -58.44
C ALA A 113 -27.64 20.80 -57.91
N ALA A 114 -27.80 21.32 -56.69
CA ALA A 114 -29.10 21.56 -56.08
C ALA A 114 -29.94 22.58 -56.87
N GLU A 115 -29.33 23.66 -57.36
CA GLU A 115 -29.99 24.64 -58.23
C GLU A 115 -30.44 24.03 -59.56
N ARG A 116 -29.65 23.12 -60.15
CA ARG A 116 -30.00 22.43 -61.40
C ARG A 116 -31.16 21.45 -61.24
N THR A 117 -31.30 20.80 -60.09
CA THR A 117 -32.41 19.89 -59.78
C THR A 117 -33.70 20.60 -59.34
N LYS A 118 -33.64 21.90 -59.06
CA LYS A 118 -34.81 22.71 -58.66
C LYS A 118 -35.45 23.46 -59.84
N ARG A 119 -34.83 23.41 -61.02
CA ARG A 119 -35.39 23.79 -62.32
C ARG A 119 -36.10 22.61 -62.94
#